data_AF-A0AAJ1UJC8-F1
#
_entry.id   AF-A0AAJ1UJC8-F1
#
_cell.length_a   1.000
_cell.length_b   1.000
_cell.length_c   1.000
_cell.angle_alpha   90.00
_cell.angle_beta   90.00
_cell.angle_gamma   90.00
#
_symmetry.space_group_name_H-M   'P 1'
#
loop_
_entity.id
_entity.type
_entity.pdbx_description
1 polymer ?
#
loop_
_entity_poly.entity_id
_entity_poly.type
_entity_poly.pdbx_seq_one_letter_code
_entity_poly.pdbx_strand_id
1 'polypeptide(L)'
;MAGLPEKDRKLMTDRAVELSGRYPSASATDIMQMARVALTTMGSAERGDQILPGLVKGLVALQSSKGVDAAPEMLNRLLNGIDNLGKNSMDEVGVKNTLDIIDGII
;
A
#
# COMPACT_ATOMS: atom_id res chain seq x y z
N MET A 1 -1.46 -8.26 -15.26
CA MET A 1 -0.12 -8.02 -14.66
C MET A 1 0.98 -8.01 -15.73
N ALA A 2 0.70 -7.49 -16.93
CA ALA A 2 1.71 -7.41 -17.98
C ALA A 2 2.64 -6.23 -17.70
N GLY A 3 3.97 -6.44 -17.76
CA GLY A 3 4.98 -5.40 -17.59
C GLY A 3 5.75 -5.38 -16.26
N LEU A 4 5.30 -6.11 -15.23
CA LEU A 4 6.04 -6.20 -13.97
C LEU A 4 7.07 -7.35 -14.04
N PRO A 5 8.34 -7.14 -13.63
CA PRO A 5 9.32 -8.22 -13.50
C PRO A 5 8.77 -9.40 -12.69
N GLU A 6 9.15 -10.62 -13.04
CA GLU A 6 8.64 -11.83 -12.37
C GLU A 6 9.05 -11.88 -10.89
N LYS A 7 10.24 -11.39 -10.56
CA LYS A 7 10.70 -11.18 -9.18
C LYS A 7 9.76 -10.31 -8.36
N ASP A 8 9.25 -9.22 -8.95
CA ASP A 8 8.41 -8.25 -8.26
C ASP A 8 7.00 -8.79 -8.07
N ARG A 9 6.49 -9.55 -9.06
CA ARG A 9 5.22 -10.28 -8.93
C ARG A 9 5.28 -11.30 -7.81
N LYS A 10 6.38 -12.04 -7.70
CA LYS A 10 6.57 -13.04 -6.65
C LYS A 10 6.62 -12.36 -5.28
N LEU A 11 7.42 -11.30 -5.13
CA LEU A 11 7.51 -10.52 -3.89
C LEU A 11 6.12 -10.02 -3.44
N MET A 12 5.36 -9.41 -4.35
CA MET A 12 4.00 -8.95 -4.05
C MET A 12 3.07 -10.08 -3.58
N THR A 13 3.14 -11.23 -4.25
CA THR A 13 2.27 -12.38 -3.95
C THR A 13 2.62 -12.98 -2.58
N ASP A 14 3.91 -13.20 -2.32
CA ASP A 14 4.40 -13.74 -1.05
C ASP A 14 4.01 -12.81 0.11
N ARG A 15 4.16 -11.49 -0.09
CA ARG A 15 3.78 -10.49 0.91
C ARG A 15 2.27 -10.40 1.11
N ALA A 16 1.48 -10.47 0.05
CA ALA A 16 0.03 -10.44 0.14
C ALA A 16 -0.50 -11.65 0.93
N VAL A 17 0.08 -12.83 0.69
CA VAL A 17 -0.23 -14.04 1.48
C VAL A 17 0.11 -13.83 2.95
N GLU A 18 1.32 -13.36 3.27
CA GLU A 18 1.72 -13.08 4.65
C GLU A 18 0.78 -12.08 5.35
N LEU A 19 0.44 -10.98 4.66
CA LEU A 19 -0.43 -9.94 5.22
C LEU A 19 -1.89 -10.38 5.34
N SER A 20 -2.39 -11.21 4.42
CA SER A 20 -3.74 -11.79 4.54
C SER A 20 -3.90 -12.64 5.80
N GLY A 21 -2.82 -13.32 6.24
CA GLY A 21 -2.81 -14.05 7.50
C GLY A 21 -2.83 -13.15 8.73
N ARG A 22 -2.28 -11.93 8.64
CA ARG A 22 -2.26 -10.94 9.73
C ARG A 22 -3.50 -10.07 9.80
N TYR A 23 -4.12 -9.80 8.65
CA TYR A 23 -5.25 -8.89 8.50
C TYR A 23 -6.44 -9.61 7.83
N PRO A 24 -7.15 -10.51 8.55
CA PRO A 24 -8.22 -11.32 7.97
C PRO A 24 -9.41 -10.51 7.47
N SER A 25 -9.54 -9.26 7.91
CA SER A 25 -10.57 -8.31 7.48
C SER A 25 -10.34 -7.77 6.07
N ALA A 26 -9.10 -7.80 5.57
CA ALA A 26 -8.74 -7.35 4.23
C ALA A 26 -8.71 -8.55 3.28
N SER A 27 -9.41 -8.48 2.16
CA SER A 27 -9.40 -9.58 1.20
C SER A 27 -8.01 -9.69 0.52
N ALA A 28 -7.62 -10.90 0.13
CA ALA A 28 -6.38 -11.10 -0.62
C ALA A 28 -6.33 -10.27 -1.91
N THR A 29 -7.49 -10.03 -2.53
CA THR A 29 -7.64 -9.14 -3.69
C THR A 29 -7.31 -7.70 -3.34
N ASP A 30 -7.82 -7.19 -2.21
CA ASP A 30 -7.54 -5.82 -1.76
C ASP A 30 -6.06 -5.63 -1.42
N ILE A 31 -5.46 -6.61 -0.73
CA ILE A 31 -4.03 -6.56 -0.39
C ILE A 31 -3.17 -6.59 -1.65
N MET A 32 -3.52 -7.41 -2.64
CA MET A 32 -2.84 -7.44 -3.94
C MET A 32 -2.99 -6.12 -4.71
N GLN A 33 -4.15 -5.46 -4.59
CA GLN A 33 -4.37 -4.13 -5.15
C GLN A 33 -3.52 -3.09 -4.42
N MET A 34 -3.50 -3.10 -3.09
CA MET A 34 -2.67 -2.20 -2.28
C MET A 34 -1.18 -2.40 -2.59
N ALA A 35 -0.72 -3.63 -2.78
CA ALA A 35 0.63 -3.92 -3.23
C ALA A 35 0.91 -3.23 -4.57
N ARG A 36 0.01 -3.36 -5.56
CA ARG A 36 0.20 -2.71 -6.88
C ARG A 36 0.31 -1.21 -6.76
N VAL A 37 -0.55 -0.60 -5.96
CA VAL A 37 -0.56 0.85 -5.76
C VAL A 37 0.73 1.27 -5.06
N ALA A 38 1.14 0.57 -4.00
CA ALA A 38 2.39 0.82 -3.29
C ALA A 38 3.62 0.81 -4.21
N LEU A 39 3.73 -0.18 -5.09
CA LEU A 39 4.82 -0.24 -6.07
C LEU A 39 4.79 0.92 -7.06
N THR A 40 3.59 1.30 -7.50
CA THR A 40 3.41 2.38 -8.47
C THR A 40 3.76 3.73 -7.85
N THR A 41 3.27 3.98 -6.63
CA THR A 41 3.55 5.20 -5.87
C THR A 41 5.02 5.31 -5.48
N MET A 42 5.69 4.21 -5.13
CA MET A 42 7.09 4.28 -4.68
C MET A 42 8.12 4.15 -5.81
N GLY A 43 7.69 3.80 -7.02
CA GLY A 43 8.53 3.64 -8.20
C GLY A 43 9.41 2.39 -8.20
N SER A 44 9.44 1.60 -7.12
CA SER A 44 10.17 0.33 -7.05
C SER A 44 9.47 -0.71 -6.16
N ALA A 45 9.72 -1.98 -6.44
CA ALA A 45 9.17 -3.10 -5.69
C ALA A 45 9.62 -3.12 -4.23
N GLU A 46 10.90 -2.87 -3.98
CA GLU A 46 11.47 -2.87 -2.62
C GLU A 46 10.90 -1.74 -1.76
N ARG A 47 10.73 -0.54 -2.32
CA ARG A 47 10.18 0.60 -1.58
C ARG A 47 8.67 0.45 -1.38
N GLY A 48 7.96 -0.11 -2.36
CA GLY A 48 6.56 -0.45 -2.25
C GLY A 48 6.30 -1.49 -1.15
N ASP A 49 7.14 -2.51 -1.04
CA ASP A 49 7.05 -3.54 0.00
C ASP A 49 7.22 -2.96 1.42
N GLN A 50 8.08 -1.95 1.59
CA GLN A 50 8.28 -1.28 2.87
C GLN A 50 7.03 -0.57 3.38
N ILE A 51 6.25 0.05 2.50
CA ILE A 51 5.03 0.78 2.88
C ILE A 51 3.78 -0.10 2.92
N LEU A 52 3.81 -1.27 2.26
CA LEU A 52 2.65 -2.15 2.11
C LEU A 52 2.01 -2.58 3.45
N PRO A 53 2.76 -2.97 4.50
CA PRO A 53 2.15 -3.30 5.79
C PRO A 53 1.40 -2.11 6.41
N GLY A 54 1.96 -0.91 6.31
CA GLY A 54 1.30 0.33 6.76
C GLY A 54 0.02 0.59 5.98
N LEU A 55 0.06 0.42 4.65
CA LEU A 55 -1.12 0.56 3.79
C LEU A 55 -2.23 -0.43 4.14
N VAL A 56 -1.91 -1.71 4.35
CA VAL A 56 -2.90 -2.72 4.73
C VAL A 56 -3.47 -2.42 6.12
N LYS A 57 -2.65 -1.95 7.06
CA LYS A 57 -3.12 -1.51 8.38
C LYS A 57 -4.06 -0.30 8.26
N GLY A 58 -3.70 0.70 7.47
CA GLY A 58 -4.54 1.85 7.16
C GLY A 58 -5.85 1.45 6.47
N LEU A 59 -5.80 0.43 5.60
CA LEU A 59 -6.99 -0.11 4.94
C LEU A 59 -7.96 -0.66 5.98
N VAL A 60 -7.49 -1.53 6.87
CA VAL A 60 -8.33 -2.10 7.93
C VAL A 60 -8.88 -1.02 8.87
N ALA A 61 -8.08 0.00 9.20
CA ALA A 61 -8.53 1.14 10.00
C ALA A 61 -9.65 1.94 9.31
N LEU A 62 -9.49 2.24 8.02
CA LEU A 62 -10.51 2.92 7.22
C LEU A 62 -11.75 2.06 6.99
N GLN A 63 -11.60 0.76 6.77
CA GLN A 63 -12.73 -0.18 6.63
C GLN A 63 -13.60 -0.16 7.89
N SER A 64 -12.97 -0.07 9.06
CA SER A 64 -13.65 -0.01 10.35
C SER A 64 -14.46 1.27 10.56
N SER A 65 -14.07 2.38 9.93
CA SER A 65 -14.69 3.70 10.14
C SER A 65 -15.57 4.19 8.98
N LYS A 66 -15.30 3.74 7.75
CA LYS A 66 -15.95 4.20 6.51
C LYS A 66 -16.65 3.09 5.73
N GLY A 67 -16.39 1.82 6.07
CA GLY A 67 -16.91 0.65 5.38
C GLY A 67 -15.94 0.08 4.33
N VAL A 68 -16.17 -1.19 4.00
CA VAL A 68 -15.28 -2.00 3.12
C VAL A 68 -15.15 -1.46 1.70
N ASP A 69 -16.20 -0.83 1.18
CA ASP A 69 -16.23 -0.34 -0.20
C ASP A 69 -15.54 1.03 -0.37
N ALA A 70 -15.61 1.90 0.64
CA ALA A 70 -15.08 3.27 0.56
C ALA A 70 -13.59 3.35 0.95
N ALA A 71 -13.12 2.47 1.83
CA ALA A 71 -11.76 2.50 2.35
C ALA A 71 -10.67 2.40 1.27
N PRO A 72 -10.75 1.48 0.27
CA PRO A 72 -9.74 1.39 -0.79
C PRO A 72 -9.64 2.68 -1.63
N GLU A 73 -10.79 3.30 -1.94
CA GLU A 73 -10.81 4.53 -2.72
C GLU A 73 -10.18 5.71 -1.95
N MET A 74 -10.48 5.83 -0.66
CA MET A 74 -9.87 6.86 0.19
C MET A 74 -8.35 6.71 0.31
N LEU A 75 -7.87 5.47 0.46
CA LEU A 75 -6.44 5.18 0.48
C LEU A 75 -5.76 5.51 -0.85
N ASN A 76 -6.38 5.18 -1.98
CA ASN A 76 -5.87 5.56 -3.29
C ASN A 76 -5.79 7.08 -3.44
N ARG A 77 -6.80 7.82 -2.99
CA ARG A 77 -6.78 9.30 -2.98
C ARG A 77 -5.66 9.85 -2.11
N LEU A 78 -5.43 9.25 -0.93
CA LEU A 78 -4.32 9.62 -0.05
C LEU A 78 -2.98 9.43 -0.76
N LEU A 79 -2.74 8.26 -1.34
CA LEU A 79 -1.50 7.95 -2.04
C LEU A 79 -1.26 8.85 -3.25
N ASN A 80 -2.31 9.16 -4.01
CA ASN A 80 -2.23 10.16 -5.08
C ASN A 80 -1.89 11.56 -4.53
N GLY A 81 -2.38 11.91 -3.34
CA GLY A 81 -2.00 13.14 -2.64
C GLY A 81 -0.52 13.15 -2.25
N ILE A 82 -0.01 12.04 -1.71
CA ILE A 82 1.41 11.86 -1.37
C ILE A 82 2.29 12.02 -2.61
N ASP A 83 1.90 11.40 -3.72
CA ASP A 83 2.59 11.48 -5.02
C ASP A 83 2.58 12.90 -5.59
N ASN A 84 1.42 13.56 -5.63
CA ASN A 84 1.28 14.94 -6.10
C ASN A 84 2.07 15.95 -5.24
N LEU A 85 2.24 15.67 -3.95
CA LEU A 85 3.05 16.49 -3.04
C LEU A 85 4.55 16.14 -3.10
N GLY A 86 4.94 15.15 -3.89
CA GLY A 86 6.31 14.66 -4.00
C GLY A 86 6.85 14.05 -2.71
N LYS A 87 5.97 13.62 -1.79
CA LYS A 87 6.36 13.09 -0.47
C LYS A 87 6.90 11.66 -0.54
N ASN A 88 6.68 10.98 -1.66
CA ASN A 88 7.23 9.68 -2.06
C ASN A 88 8.57 9.78 -2.82
N SER A 89 9.27 10.93 -2.75
CA SER A 89 10.57 11.20 -3.39
C SER A 89 11.52 9.99 -3.32
N MET A 90 12.31 9.74 -4.37
CA MET A 90 13.19 8.55 -4.51
C MET A 90 14.18 8.31 -3.35
N ASP A 91 14.44 9.31 -2.53
CA ASP A 91 15.34 9.24 -1.38
C ASP A 91 14.79 8.39 -0.22
N GLU A 92 15.65 8.04 0.75
CA GLU A 92 15.27 7.31 1.97
C GLU A 92 14.14 8.00 2.76
N VAL A 93 14.07 9.33 2.66
CA VAL A 93 13.04 10.15 3.32
C VAL A 93 11.64 9.88 2.73
N GLY A 94 11.52 9.46 1.47
CA GLY A 94 10.24 9.28 0.81
C GLY A 94 9.41 8.11 1.36
N VAL A 95 10.06 7.00 1.72
CA VAL A 95 9.40 5.87 2.39
C VAL A 95 8.89 6.32 3.76
N LYS A 96 9.76 6.98 4.53
CA LYS A 96 9.43 7.46 5.88
C LYS A 96 8.26 8.45 5.86
N ASN A 97 8.31 9.46 4.99
CA ASN A 97 7.22 10.43 4.83
C ASN A 97 5.89 9.74 4.49
N THR A 98 5.94 8.75 3.59
CA THR A 98 4.74 8.01 3.18
C THR A 98 4.16 7.23 4.35
N LEU A 99 5.01 6.53 5.12
CA LEU A 99 4.61 5.84 6.35
C LEU A 99 4.06 6.80 7.40
N ASP A 100 4.73 7.93 7.67
CA ASP A 100 4.28 8.92 8.65
C ASP A 100 2.89 9.47 8.30
N ILE A 101 2.60 9.67 7.01
CA ILE A 101 1.28 10.10 6.53
C ILE A 101 0.23 9.00 6.68
N ILE A 102 0.58 7.75 6.38
CA ILE A 102 -0.32 6.59 6.55
C ILE A 102 -0.60 6.35 8.04
N ASP A 103 0.39 6.47 8.91
CA ASP A 103 0.21 6.32 10.35
C ASP A 103 -0.63 7.47 10.94
N GLY A 104 -0.58 8.65 10.34
CA GLY A 104 -1.42 9.79 10.74
C GLY A 104 -2.92 9.63 10.48
N ILE A 105 -3.34 8.62 9.69
CA ILE A 105 -4.77 8.32 9.42
C ILE A 105 -5.30 7.12 10.23
N ILE A 106 -4.44 6.44 10.99
CA ILE A 106 -4.77 5.28 11.85
C ILE A 106 -5.03 5.76 13.27
#